data_AF-A0A1Z5JUG1-F1
#
_entry.id   AF-A0A1Z5JUG1-F1
#
_cell.length_a   1.000
_cell.length_b   1.000
_cell.length_c   1.000
_cell.angle_alpha   90.00
_cell.angle_beta   90.00
_cell.angle_gamma   90.00
#
_symmetry.space_group_name_H-M   'P 1'
#
loop_
_entity.id
_entity.type
_entity.pdbx_description
1 polymer ?
#
loop_
_entity_poly.entity_id
_entity_poly.type
_entity_poly.pdbx_seq_one_letter_code
_entity_poly.pdbx_strand_id
1 'polypeptide(L)'
;MNEDTPLLQIIPQDALSPEQRAFCRNPDIDLPLYRLLREPTHLDDFDWENEYDRAIWRDNQTIIYLSFSTIRKYDERRPFREKSVSFVINCGNKYILSFGMIYGKSDAAIAETATFFWSLKQSDAYNIVSLQIGNTFNEQSDTFDHGALSPEQLAQILDANPTRHCDMKLGTWSAEQSVILASRPYPLKLTLGASVVERDDCFRFSDGGTAFVEALQNRELGFGNLAVDFRTKGRNVISLSHINMKRLFKLPHMFDRLAIEGVDEEFVLLPFSAQVSALSYHLDAQHLQHDDLDSLDIAANNLT
;
A
#
# COMPACT_ATOMS: atom_id res chain seq x y z
N MET A 1 -23.61 -12.64 17.56
CA MET A 1 -24.07 -12.89 16.17
C MET A 1 -23.93 -14.38 15.92
N ASN A 2 -24.90 -15.04 15.28
CA ASN A 2 -24.76 -16.45 14.94
C ASN A 2 -23.65 -16.62 13.91
N GLU A 3 -22.54 -17.25 14.31
CA GLU A 3 -21.42 -17.59 13.42
C GLU A 3 -21.85 -18.56 12.30
N ASP A 4 -23.02 -19.19 12.43
CA ASP A 4 -23.56 -20.14 11.45
C ASP A 4 -24.14 -19.50 10.17
N THR A 5 -24.33 -18.18 10.12
CA THR A 5 -24.84 -17.54 8.89
C THR A 5 -23.70 -17.37 7.88
N PRO A 6 -23.82 -17.91 6.65
CA PRO A 6 -22.78 -17.76 5.64
C PRO A 6 -22.52 -16.28 5.32
N LEU A 7 -21.25 -15.90 5.15
CA LEU A 7 -20.87 -14.52 4.85
C LEU A 7 -21.33 -14.09 3.45
N LEU A 8 -21.16 -14.98 2.46
CA LEU A 8 -21.37 -14.70 1.05
C LEU A 8 -22.49 -15.56 0.48
N GLN A 9 -23.26 -14.97 -0.43
CA GLN A 9 -24.25 -15.67 -1.24
C GLN A 9 -24.02 -15.35 -2.72
N ILE A 10 -23.99 -16.37 -3.56
CA ILE A 10 -23.94 -16.21 -5.02
C ILE A 10 -25.25 -15.53 -5.47
N ILE A 11 -25.12 -14.51 -6.31
CA ILE A 11 -26.24 -13.89 -7.01
C ILE A 11 -26.51 -14.73 -8.27
N PRO A 12 -27.68 -15.37 -8.41
CA PRO A 12 -28.01 -16.13 -9.59
C PRO A 12 -27.89 -15.29 -10.87
N GLN A 13 -27.41 -15.89 -11.96
CA GLN A 13 -27.14 -15.17 -13.22
C GLN A 13 -28.38 -14.47 -13.79
N ASP A 14 -29.55 -15.09 -13.65
CA ASP A 14 -30.84 -14.55 -14.05
C ASP A 14 -31.31 -13.39 -13.14
N ALA A 15 -30.84 -13.35 -11.89
CA ALA A 15 -31.11 -12.29 -10.92
C ALA A 15 -30.16 -11.09 -11.00
N LEU A 16 -29.10 -11.16 -11.81
CA LEU A 16 -28.17 -10.04 -11.98
C LEU A 16 -28.87 -8.83 -12.62
N SER A 17 -28.70 -7.65 -12.03
CA SER A 17 -29.20 -6.40 -12.59
C SER A 17 -28.47 -6.03 -13.89
N PRO A 18 -29.06 -5.18 -14.76
CA PRO A 18 -28.37 -4.67 -15.95
C PRO A 18 -27.01 -4.03 -15.64
N GLU A 19 -26.91 -3.31 -14.54
CA GLU A 19 -25.68 -2.66 -14.08
C GLU A 19 -24.61 -3.70 -13.71
N GLN A 20 -24.98 -4.74 -12.96
CA GLN A 20 -24.06 -5.82 -12.57
C GLN A 20 -23.52 -6.56 -13.81
N ARG A 21 -24.38 -6.81 -14.80
CA ARG A 21 -23.96 -7.43 -16.07
C ARG A 21 -23.03 -6.51 -16.86
N ALA A 22 -23.30 -5.20 -16.87
CA ALA A 22 -22.50 -4.22 -17.60
C ALA A 22 -21.07 -4.07 -17.07
N PHE A 23 -20.83 -4.36 -15.77
CA PHE A 23 -19.49 -4.35 -15.19
C PHE A 23 -18.59 -5.44 -15.81
N CYS A 24 -19.14 -6.59 -16.18
CA CYS A 24 -18.38 -7.73 -16.69
C CYS A 24 -17.85 -7.45 -18.12
N ARG A 25 -16.52 -7.39 -18.26
CA ARG A 25 -15.81 -7.10 -19.52
C ARG A 25 -15.99 -8.21 -20.55
N ASN A 26 -16.00 -9.45 -20.09
CA ASN A 26 -16.06 -10.65 -20.92
C ASN A 26 -17.18 -11.57 -20.40
N PRO A 27 -18.29 -11.71 -21.13
CA PRO A 27 -19.39 -12.59 -20.73
C PRO A 27 -18.98 -14.07 -20.71
N ASP A 28 -17.87 -14.44 -21.35
CA ASP A 28 -17.35 -15.81 -21.39
C ASP A 28 -16.56 -16.18 -20.13
N ILE A 29 -16.22 -15.20 -19.27
CA ILE A 29 -15.61 -15.48 -17.97
C ILE A 29 -16.74 -15.79 -16.99
N ASP A 30 -16.90 -17.07 -16.67
CA ASP A 30 -17.80 -17.54 -15.60
C ASP A 30 -17.21 -17.17 -14.23
N LEU A 31 -17.37 -15.90 -13.85
CA LEU A 31 -16.97 -15.38 -12.55
C LEU A 31 -18.23 -15.16 -11.69
N PRO A 32 -18.48 -16.00 -10.67
CA PRO A 32 -19.65 -15.83 -9.82
C PRO A 32 -19.59 -14.50 -9.07
N LEU A 33 -20.68 -13.73 -9.17
CA LEU A 33 -20.87 -12.52 -8.40
C LEU A 33 -21.58 -12.86 -7.08
N TYR A 34 -21.00 -12.42 -5.98
CA TYR A 34 -21.51 -12.64 -4.63
C TYR A 34 -22.08 -11.34 -4.06
N ARG A 35 -23.00 -11.49 -3.09
CA ARG A 35 -23.39 -10.43 -2.16
C ARG A 35 -23.04 -10.83 -0.73
N LEU A 36 -22.79 -9.83 0.11
CA LEU A 36 -22.64 -10.02 1.54
C LEU A 36 -24.01 -10.23 2.20
N LEU A 37 -24.16 -11.28 3.00
CA LEU A 37 -25.36 -11.52 3.80
C LEU A 37 -25.29 -10.86 5.18
N ARG A 38 -24.08 -10.53 5.62
CA ARG A 38 -23.77 -9.76 6.83
C ARG A 38 -22.52 -8.93 6.57
N GLU A 39 -22.35 -7.85 7.31
CA GLU A 39 -21.11 -7.08 7.27
C GLU A 39 -19.99 -7.87 7.98
N PRO A 40 -18.86 -8.16 7.31
CA PRO A 40 -17.69 -8.71 7.95
C PRO A 40 -17.14 -7.69 8.95
N THR A 41 -16.61 -8.19 10.05
CA THR A 41 -15.95 -7.39 11.08
C THR A 41 -14.44 -7.61 11.06
N HIS A 42 -14.02 -8.75 10.52
CA HIS A 42 -12.62 -9.13 10.43
C HIS A 42 -12.28 -9.69 9.05
N LEU A 43 -11.00 -9.70 8.71
CA LEU A 43 -10.53 -10.30 7.45
C LEU A 43 -10.71 -11.82 7.45
N ASP A 44 -10.62 -12.49 8.60
CA ASP A 44 -10.82 -13.93 8.72
C ASP A 44 -12.28 -14.39 8.67
N ASP A 45 -13.24 -13.46 8.60
CA ASP A 45 -14.61 -13.79 8.19
C ASP A 45 -14.63 -14.36 6.76
N PHE A 46 -13.63 -14.03 5.93
CA PHE A 46 -13.46 -14.57 4.60
C PHE A 46 -12.70 -15.90 4.64
N ASP A 47 -13.26 -16.90 3.98
CA ASP A 47 -12.59 -18.18 3.74
C ASP A 47 -11.47 -18.02 2.70
N TRP A 48 -10.24 -17.77 3.19
CA TRP A 48 -9.05 -17.57 2.38
C TRP A 48 -8.41 -18.87 1.88
N GLU A 49 -8.77 -20.02 2.45
CA GLU A 49 -8.17 -21.31 2.09
C GLU A 49 -8.76 -21.89 0.81
N ASN A 50 -9.95 -21.41 0.44
CA ASN A 50 -10.65 -21.86 -0.73
C ASN A 50 -10.22 -21.06 -1.96
N GLU A 51 -9.47 -21.72 -2.84
CA GLU A 51 -8.69 -21.15 -3.96
C GLU A 51 -9.52 -20.57 -5.13
N TYR A 52 -10.83 -20.35 -4.96
CA TYR A 52 -11.66 -19.80 -6.04
C TYR A 52 -11.71 -18.27 -6.01
N ASP A 53 -11.54 -17.66 -7.19
CA ASP A 53 -11.74 -16.23 -7.39
C ASP A 53 -13.17 -15.82 -7.02
N ARG A 54 -13.32 -14.66 -6.37
CA ARG A 54 -14.61 -14.14 -5.91
C ARG A 54 -14.77 -12.69 -6.31
N ALA A 55 -15.89 -12.35 -6.94
CA ALA A 55 -16.31 -10.96 -7.12
C ALA A 55 -17.46 -10.66 -6.17
N ILE A 56 -17.31 -9.67 -5.30
CA ILE A 56 -18.31 -9.31 -4.29
C ILE A 56 -18.89 -7.95 -4.66
N TRP A 57 -20.17 -7.92 -5.02
CA TRP A 57 -20.90 -6.70 -5.30
C TRP A 57 -21.26 -5.95 -4.01
N ARG A 58 -21.06 -4.63 -3.99
CA ARG A 58 -21.45 -3.72 -2.90
C ARG A 58 -22.55 -2.77 -3.35
N ASP A 59 -23.33 -2.29 -2.40
CA ASP A 59 -24.49 -1.42 -2.64
C ASP A 59 -24.11 -0.06 -3.25
N ASN A 60 -22.88 0.42 -3.02
CA ASN A 60 -22.33 1.63 -3.64
C ASN A 60 -21.83 1.40 -5.09
N GLN A 61 -22.27 0.32 -5.74
CA GLN A 61 -21.93 -0.04 -7.13
C GLN A 61 -20.42 -0.24 -7.34
N THR A 62 -19.77 -0.87 -6.36
CA THR A 62 -18.38 -1.31 -6.49
C THR A 62 -18.29 -2.82 -6.41
N ILE A 63 -17.17 -3.36 -6.86
CA ILE A 63 -16.86 -4.79 -6.79
C ILE A 63 -15.54 -4.96 -6.07
N ILE A 64 -15.53 -5.77 -5.00
CA ILE A 64 -14.31 -6.31 -4.42
C ILE A 64 -14.02 -7.62 -5.12
N TYR A 65 -12.96 -7.65 -5.92
CA TYR A 65 -12.49 -8.84 -6.59
C TYR A 65 -11.30 -9.41 -5.83
N LEU A 66 -11.42 -10.65 -5.36
CA LEU A 66 -10.38 -11.38 -4.65
C LEU A 66 -9.93 -12.55 -5.52
N SER A 67 -8.63 -12.70 -5.69
CA SER A 67 -8.05 -13.86 -6.36
C SER A 67 -6.95 -14.50 -5.54
N PHE A 68 -6.96 -15.81 -5.64
CA PHE A 68 -6.05 -16.72 -4.95
C PHE A 68 -5.05 -17.34 -5.92
N SER A 69 -5.20 -17.06 -7.22
CA SER A 69 -4.29 -17.58 -8.23
C SER A 69 -2.97 -16.81 -8.20
N THR A 70 -1.87 -17.53 -8.46
CA THR A 70 -0.55 -16.91 -8.58
C THR A 70 -0.59 -15.82 -9.66
N ILE A 71 0.01 -14.67 -9.34
CA ILE A 71 0.12 -13.41 -10.11
C ILE A 71 0.27 -13.61 -11.64
N ARG A 72 0.96 -14.66 -12.09
CA ARG A 72 1.25 -14.91 -13.52
C ARG A 72 0.03 -15.11 -14.43
N LYS A 73 -1.15 -15.50 -13.92
CA LYS A 73 -2.35 -15.72 -14.77
C LYS A 73 -3.24 -14.48 -14.92
N TYR A 74 -2.92 -13.38 -14.24
CA TYR A 74 -3.83 -12.24 -14.12
C TYR A 74 -3.91 -11.35 -15.35
N ASP A 75 -2.82 -11.27 -16.11
CA ASP A 75 -2.67 -10.21 -17.12
C ASP A 75 -3.65 -10.35 -18.29
N GLU A 76 -4.14 -11.57 -18.55
CA GLU A 76 -5.09 -11.84 -19.63
C GLU A 76 -6.55 -11.59 -19.22
N ARG A 77 -6.85 -11.34 -17.94
CA ARG A 77 -8.23 -11.47 -17.41
C ARG A 77 -8.63 -10.38 -16.42
N ARG A 78 -8.41 -9.09 -16.72
CA ARG A 78 -9.16 -8.03 -16.00
C ARG A 78 -10.67 -8.26 -16.25
N PRO A 79 -11.44 -8.75 -15.27
CA PRO A 79 -12.82 -9.18 -15.51
C PRO A 79 -13.74 -7.97 -15.72
N PHE A 80 -13.28 -6.77 -15.37
CA PHE A 80 -14.06 -5.54 -15.36
C PHE A 80 -13.33 -4.42 -16.10
N ARG A 81 -14.08 -3.49 -16.71
CA ARG A 81 -13.55 -2.36 -17.51
C ARG A 81 -13.35 -1.07 -16.70
N GLU A 82 -13.95 -1.01 -15.52
CA GLU A 82 -14.07 0.21 -14.75
C GLU A 82 -12.76 0.62 -14.07
N LYS A 83 -12.77 1.81 -13.44
CA LYS A 83 -11.65 2.23 -12.62
C LYS A 83 -11.36 1.22 -11.53
N SER A 84 -10.08 1.08 -11.18
CA SER A 84 -9.68 0.12 -10.15
C SER A 84 -8.49 0.56 -9.33
N VAL A 85 -8.47 0.13 -8.07
CA VAL A 85 -7.28 0.08 -7.23
C VAL A 85 -6.93 -1.37 -6.95
N SER A 86 -5.66 -1.72 -7.09
CA SER A 86 -5.14 -3.03 -6.74
C SER A 86 -4.55 -3.03 -5.33
N PHE A 87 -4.55 -4.19 -4.70
CA PHE A 87 -3.96 -4.39 -3.40
C PHE A 87 -3.49 -5.83 -3.20
N VAL A 88 -2.58 -6.02 -2.25
CA VAL A 88 -2.13 -7.33 -1.79
C VAL A 88 -2.22 -7.39 -0.28
N ILE A 89 -2.81 -8.47 0.24
CA ILE A 89 -2.78 -8.80 1.66
C ILE A 89 -1.85 -9.99 1.82
N ASN A 90 -0.76 -9.81 2.58
CA ASN A 90 0.21 -10.86 2.83
C ASN A 90 -0.04 -11.52 4.18
N CYS A 91 -0.36 -12.81 4.17
CA CYS A 91 -0.67 -13.62 5.34
C CYS A 91 0.52 -14.44 5.86
N GLY A 92 1.68 -13.81 6.06
CA GLY A 92 2.81 -14.29 6.87
C GLY A 92 3.23 -15.76 6.68
N ASN A 93 2.55 -16.67 7.37
CA ASN A 93 2.94 -18.07 7.54
C ASN A 93 2.24 -19.02 6.55
N LYS A 94 1.14 -18.58 5.93
CA LYS A 94 0.49 -19.30 4.84
C LYS A 94 0.84 -18.54 3.58
N TYR A 95 1.41 -19.19 2.57
CA TYR A 95 1.78 -18.59 1.26
C TYR A 95 0.60 -18.00 0.46
N ILE A 96 -0.52 -17.72 1.12
CA ILE A 96 -1.71 -17.10 0.57
C ILE A 96 -1.42 -15.61 0.45
N LEU A 97 -0.78 -15.25 -0.66
CA LEU A 97 -0.84 -13.89 -1.19
C LEU A 97 -2.22 -13.71 -1.80
N SER A 98 -3.08 -12.99 -1.10
CA SER A 98 -4.38 -12.62 -1.66
C SER A 98 -4.19 -11.34 -2.45
N PHE A 99 -4.24 -11.49 -3.77
CA PHE A 99 -4.31 -10.35 -4.67
C PHE A 99 -5.77 -9.93 -4.79
N GLY A 100 -6.00 -8.62 -4.72
CA GLY A 100 -7.33 -8.07 -4.87
C GLY A 100 -7.36 -6.82 -5.72
N MET A 101 -8.54 -6.55 -6.27
CA MET A 101 -8.84 -5.31 -6.96
C MET A 101 -10.21 -4.81 -6.51
N ILE A 102 -10.34 -3.51 -6.35
CA ILE A 102 -11.64 -2.87 -6.10
C ILE A 102 -11.99 -2.06 -7.33
N TYR A 103 -13.11 -2.40 -7.95
CA TYR A 103 -13.62 -1.74 -9.15
C TYR A 103 -14.78 -0.80 -8.83
N GLY A 104 -14.87 0.32 -9.55
CA GLY A 104 -15.97 1.25 -9.42
C GLY A 104 -15.96 2.33 -10.49
N LYS A 105 -17.07 3.07 -10.60
CA LYS A 105 -17.22 4.15 -11.61
C LYS A 105 -16.53 5.47 -11.21
N SER A 106 -16.25 5.67 -9.92
CA SER A 106 -15.63 6.88 -9.39
C SER A 106 -14.60 6.54 -8.32
N ASP A 107 -13.60 7.41 -8.17
CA ASP A 107 -12.55 7.22 -7.16
C ASP A 107 -13.14 7.31 -5.74
N ALA A 108 -14.14 8.17 -5.51
CA ALA A 108 -14.81 8.27 -4.21
C ALA A 108 -15.50 6.96 -3.78
N ALA A 109 -16.20 6.28 -4.70
CA ALA A 109 -16.84 5.00 -4.40
C ALA A 109 -15.81 3.90 -4.16
N ILE A 110 -14.72 3.88 -4.95
CA ILE A 110 -13.60 2.96 -4.75
C ILE A 110 -12.95 3.20 -3.39
N ALA A 111 -12.69 4.46 -3.02
CA ALA A 111 -12.10 4.85 -1.74
C ALA A 111 -12.96 4.44 -0.55
N GLU A 112 -14.29 4.61 -0.63
CA GLU A 112 -15.23 4.14 0.40
C GLU A 112 -15.14 2.62 0.60
N THR A 113 -15.20 1.84 -0.49
CA THR A 113 -15.12 0.37 -0.43
C THR A 113 -13.74 -0.11 0.02
N ALA A 114 -12.68 0.56 -0.41
CA ALA A 114 -11.32 0.29 0.01
C ALA A 114 -11.13 0.56 1.50
N THR A 115 -11.65 1.69 2.00
CA THR A 115 -11.63 2.03 3.43
C THR A 115 -12.36 0.97 4.23
N PHE A 116 -13.57 0.58 3.82
CA PHE A 116 -14.33 -0.49 4.45
C PHE A 116 -13.53 -1.79 4.53
N PHE A 117 -13.00 -2.27 3.40
CA PHE A 117 -12.36 -3.57 3.32
C PHE A 117 -10.97 -3.60 4.00
N TRP A 118 -10.13 -2.59 3.78
CA TRP A 118 -8.79 -2.51 4.34
C TRP A 118 -8.79 -2.20 5.85
N SER A 119 -9.89 -1.66 6.38
CA SER A 119 -10.08 -1.40 7.82
C SER A 119 -10.69 -2.59 8.57
N LEU A 120 -11.00 -3.70 7.90
CA LEU A 120 -11.41 -4.92 8.59
C LEU A 120 -10.31 -5.36 9.56
N LYS A 121 -10.72 -5.76 10.76
CA LYS A 121 -9.79 -6.16 11.81
C LYS A 121 -9.09 -7.46 11.45
N GLN A 122 -7.86 -7.58 11.88
CA GLN A 122 -7.12 -8.83 11.79
C GLN A 122 -7.29 -9.60 13.09
N SER A 123 -7.63 -10.88 13.00
CA SER A 123 -7.55 -11.79 14.14
C SER A 123 -6.13 -12.37 14.26
N ASP A 124 -5.78 -12.83 15.47
CA ASP A 124 -4.48 -13.47 15.72
C ASP A 124 -4.30 -14.80 14.95
N ALA A 125 -5.38 -15.36 14.40
CA ALA A 125 -5.36 -16.64 13.67
C ALA A 125 -4.64 -16.53 12.32
N TYR A 126 -4.76 -15.39 11.65
CA TYR A 126 -4.07 -15.10 10.41
C TYR A 126 -3.03 -14.02 10.72
N ASN A 127 -1.75 -14.43 10.72
CA ASN A 127 -0.63 -13.50 10.87
C ASN A 127 -0.49 -12.66 9.58
N ILE A 128 -1.48 -11.80 9.29
CA ILE A 128 -1.43 -10.82 8.22
C ILE A 128 -0.31 -9.83 8.58
N VAL A 129 0.70 -9.82 7.73
CA VAL A 129 1.93 -9.06 7.96
C VAL A 129 1.83 -7.70 7.29
N SER A 130 1.25 -7.65 6.09
CA SER A 130 1.20 -6.42 5.31
C SER A 130 -0.04 -6.23 4.44
N LEU A 131 -0.35 -4.96 4.21
CA LEU A 131 -1.26 -4.47 3.19
C LEU A 131 -0.44 -3.63 2.19
N GLN A 132 -0.40 -4.06 0.94
CA GLN A 132 0.19 -3.29 -0.15
C GLN A 132 -0.93 -2.67 -0.99
N ILE A 133 -0.82 -1.37 -1.28
CA ILE A 133 -1.80 -0.60 -2.02
C ILE A 133 -1.12 -0.06 -3.29
N GLY A 134 -1.79 -0.25 -4.41
CA GLY A 134 -1.29 0.17 -5.72
C GLY A 134 -0.61 -0.97 -6.46
N ASN A 135 -0.25 -0.71 -7.72
CA ASN A 135 0.11 -1.73 -8.68
C ASN A 135 1.35 -2.51 -8.28
N THR A 136 1.14 -3.77 -7.95
CA THR A 136 2.18 -4.66 -7.48
C THR A 136 2.87 -5.43 -8.61
N PHE A 137 2.28 -5.62 -9.79
CA PHE A 137 2.84 -6.60 -10.76
C PHE A 137 2.60 -6.41 -12.26
N ASN A 138 1.71 -5.52 -12.74
CA ASN A 138 1.37 -5.46 -14.18
C ASN A 138 1.76 -4.12 -14.82
N GLU A 139 1.78 -4.06 -16.16
CA GLU A 139 1.96 -2.85 -17.02
C GLU A 139 0.66 -2.04 -17.27
N GLN A 140 -0.52 -2.58 -16.91
CA GLN A 140 -1.75 -1.78 -16.90
C GLN A 140 -1.90 -1.10 -15.54
N SER A 141 -1.92 0.24 -15.54
CA SER A 141 -1.92 1.04 -14.30
C SER A 141 -3.22 0.83 -13.52
N ASP A 142 -3.13 1.01 -12.21
CA ASP A 142 -4.30 1.39 -11.45
C ASP A 142 -4.75 2.75 -11.96
N THR A 143 -6.03 2.86 -12.30
CA THR A 143 -6.62 4.11 -12.79
C THR A 143 -7.24 4.92 -11.66
N PHE A 144 -7.11 4.42 -10.43
CA PHE A 144 -7.53 5.05 -9.20
C PHE A 144 -6.61 6.20 -8.80
N ASP A 145 -7.19 7.38 -8.57
CA ASP A 145 -6.48 8.48 -7.95
C ASP A 145 -6.33 8.22 -6.44
N HIS A 146 -5.10 8.00 -6.00
CA HIS A 146 -4.81 7.73 -4.59
C HIS A 146 -5.04 8.96 -3.70
N GLY A 147 -5.08 10.16 -4.28
CA GLY A 147 -5.52 11.38 -3.60
C GLY A 147 -7.02 11.37 -3.23
N ALA A 148 -7.81 10.42 -3.77
CA ALA A 148 -9.23 10.29 -3.46
C ALA A 148 -9.51 9.70 -2.06
N LEU A 149 -8.52 9.07 -1.41
CA LEU A 149 -8.65 8.68 0.00
C LEU A 149 -8.63 9.93 0.88
N SER A 150 -9.72 10.19 1.60
CA SER A 150 -9.72 11.30 2.56
C SER A 150 -8.72 11.06 3.70
N PRO A 151 -8.25 12.12 4.38
CA PRO A 151 -7.43 11.97 5.58
C PRO A 151 -8.05 11.06 6.65
N GLU A 152 -9.37 11.13 6.84
CA GLU A 152 -10.12 10.30 7.79
C GLU A 152 -10.18 8.83 7.36
N GLN A 153 -10.40 8.58 6.07
CA GLN A 153 -10.36 7.24 5.49
C GLN A 153 -8.99 6.59 5.66
N LEU A 154 -7.92 7.34 5.37
CA LEU A 154 -6.55 6.89 5.56
C LEU A 154 -6.25 6.60 7.03
N ALA A 155 -6.64 7.50 7.94
CA ALA A 155 -6.49 7.30 9.36
C ALA A 155 -7.20 6.02 9.82
N GLN A 156 -8.44 5.79 9.35
CA GLN A 156 -9.21 4.60 9.66
C GLN A 156 -8.49 3.31 9.22
N ILE A 157 -7.90 3.29 8.02
CA ILE A 157 -7.16 2.12 7.50
C ILE A 157 -5.93 1.80 8.36
N LEU A 158 -5.22 2.82 8.84
CA LEU A 158 -4.05 2.66 9.71
C LEU A 158 -4.44 2.27 11.14
N ASP A 159 -5.43 2.98 11.71
CA ASP A 159 -5.92 2.79 13.08
C ASP A 159 -6.63 1.44 13.24
N ALA A 160 -7.14 0.86 12.15
CA ALA A 160 -7.75 -0.45 12.16
C ALA A 160 -6.78 -1.55 12.61
N ASN A 161 -5.53 -1.54 12.10
CA ASN A 161 -4.52 -2.57 12.37
C ASN A 161 -3.14 -1.93 12.58
N PRO A 162 -2.87 -1.32 13.76
CA PRO A 162 -1.68 -0.50 14.00
C PRO A 162 -0.32 -1.20 13.83
N THR A 163 -0.28 -2.52 13.98
CA THR A 163 0.95 -3.33 13.90
C THR A 163 1.26 -3.83 12.49
N ARG A 164 0.30 -3.68 11.56
CA ARG A 164 0.36 -4.12 10.17
C ARG A 164 1.32 -3.23 9.37
N HIS A 165 2.13 -3.84 8.52
CA HIS A 165 2.98 -3.11 7.58
C HIS A 165 2.12 -2.59 6.43
N CYS A 166 2.05 -1.27 6.26
CA CYS A 166 1.40 -0.64 5.11
C CYS A 166 2.43 -0.26 4.04
N ASP A 167 2.15 -0.60 2.79
CA ASP A 167 3.05 -0.36 1.66
C ASP A 167 2.29 0.41 0.57
N MET A 168 2.70 1.65 0.32
CA MET A 168 2.04 2.57 -0.60
C MET A 168 2.93 2.77 -1.82
N LYS A 169 2.56 2.10 -2.92
CA LYS A 169 3.42 2.03 -4.11
C LYS A 169 3.30 3.26 -5.00
N LEU A 170 2.08 3.80 -5.10
CA LEU A 170 1.72 4.79 -6.11
C LEU A 170 0.97 5.98 -5.49
N GLY A 171 0.80 7.01 -6.32
CA GLY A 171 -0.06 8.15 -6.02
C GLY A 171 0.69 9.45 -5.78
N THR A 172 -0.03 10.56 -5.97
CA THR A 172 0.37 11.87 -5.49
C THR A 172 -0.41 12.17 -4.23
N TRP A 173 0.27 12.16 -3.09
CA TRP A 173 -0.36 12.29 -1.78
C TRP A 173 -0.36 13.74 -1.32
N SER A 174 -1.51 14.20 -0.82
CA SER A 174 -1.69 15.58 -0.36
C SER A 174 -0.92 15.85 0.94
N ALA A 175 -0.75 17.13 1.27
CA ALA A 175 -0.15 17.53 2.55
C ALA A 175 -0.95 16.98 3.74
N GLU A 176 -2.29 17.02 3.69
CA GLU A 176 -3.16 16.51 4.74
C GLU A 176 -3.02 15.00 4.92
N GLN A 177 -3.01 14.22 3.83
CA GLN A 177 -2.78 12.78 3.91
C GLN A 177 -1.38 12.47 4.46
N SER A 178 -0.37 13.24 4.07
CA SER A 178 1.00 13.12 4.56
C SER A 178 1.10 13.34 6.07
N VAL A 179 0.36 14.32 6.60
CA VAL A 179 0.25 14.53 8.05
C VAL A 179 -0.34 13.30 8.72
N ILE A 180 -1.39 12.70 8.18
CA ILE A 180 -1.99 11.48 8.75
C ILE A 180 -0.97 10.34 8.81
N LEU A 181 -0.21 10.10 7.74
CA LEU A 181 0.86 9.10 7.70
C LEU A 181 1.90 9.34 8.78
N ALA A 182 2.33 10.60 8.96
CA ALA A 182 3.41 10.96 9.89
C ALA A 182 2.97 11.11 11.35
N SER A 183 1.70 11.41 11.64
CA SER A 183 1.26 11.87 12.97
C SER A 183 0.54 10.83 13.83
N ARG A 184 0.36 9.58 13.36
CA ARG A 184 -0.33 8.55 14.17
C ARG A 184 0.35 8.40 15.54
N PRO A 185 -0.40 8.28 16.65
CA PRO A 185 0.16 8.30 18.01
C PRO A 185 0.90 7.01 18.40
N TYR A 186 1.05 6.07 17.47
CA TYR A 186 1.74 4.80 17.65
C TYR A 186 2.82 4.64 16.56
N PRO A 187 3.83 3.79 16.79
CA PRO A 187 4.82 3.45 15.77
C PRO A 187 4.16 2.74 14.58
N LEU A 188 4.54 3.14 13.37
CA LEU A 188 4.09 2.59 12.11
C LEU A 188 5.18 1.74 11.46
N LYS A 189 4.75 0.85 10.57
CA LYS A 189 5.59 0.15 9.60
C LYS A 189 5.14 0.56 8.21
N LEU A 190 5.84 1.50 7.60
CA LEU A 190 5.42 2.14 6.35
C LEU A 190 6.49 1.97 5.27
N THR A 191 6.09 1.53 4.09
CA THR A 191 6.89 1.59 2.86
C THR A 191 6.26 2.55 1.87
N LEU A 192 7.07 3.42 1.27
CA LEU A 192 6.66 4.40 0.26
C LEU A 192 7.46 4.17 -1.03
N GLY A 193 6.79 4.09 -2.17
CA GLY A 193 7.41 4.21 -3.50
C GLY A 193 8.06 2.95 -4.10
N ALA A 194 8.07 1.81 -3.40
CA ALA A 194 8.77 0.60 -3.84
C ALA A 194 8.07 -0.18 -4.98
N SER A 195 7.84 0.46 -6.13
CA SER A 195 7.25 -0.16 -7.31
C SER A 195 8.29 -1.02 -8.04
N VAL A 196 7.97 -2.30 -8.22
CA VAL A 196 8.75 -3.25 -9.03
C VAL A 196 8.62 -3.01 -10.53
N VAL A 197 7.67 -2.17 -10.96
CA VAL A 197 7.37 -1.94 -12.38
C VAL A 197 7.96 -0.61 -12.83
N GLU A 198 8.71 -0.64 -13.93
CA GLU A 198 9.37 0.51 -14.55
C GLU A 198 8.35 1.52 -15.12
N ARG A 199 7.86 2.45 -14.29
CA ARG A 199 6.84 3.43 -14.69
C ARG A 199 7.11 4.84 -14.20
N ASP A 200 6.53 5.79 -14.93
CA ASP A 200 6.51 7.22 -14.61
C ASP A 200 5.58 7.57 -13.43
N ASP A 201 4.68 6.66 -13.07
CA ASP A 201 3.75 6.80 -11.96
C ASP A 201 4.39 6.23 -10.71
N CYS A 202 5.10 7.06 -9.96
CA CYS A 202 5.69 6.71 -8.67
C CYS A 202 5.06 7.50 -7.54
N PHE A 203 5.14 6.95 -6.33
CA PHE A 203 4.72 7.64 -5.11
C PHE A 203 5.42 9.00 -5.00
N ARG A 204 4.66 10.06 -4.75
CA ARG A 204 5.19 11.40 -4.50
C ARG A 204 4.30 12.18 -3.54
N PHE A 205 4.94 13.06 -2.77
CA PHE A 205 4.22 14.06 -1.98
C PHE A 205 3.95 15.31 -2.83
N SER A 206 2.73 15.84 -2.81
CA SER A 206 2.37 17.03 -3.58
C SER A 206 3.13 18.28 -3.16
N ASP A 207 3.64 18.31 -1.93
CA ASP A 207 4.38 19.41 -1.31
C ASP A 207 5.88 19.09 -1.12
N GLY A 208 6.39 18.08 -1.84
CA GLY A 208 7.75 17.58 -1.69
C GLY A 208 8.06 17.00 -0.31
N GLY A 209 7.04 16.59 0.45
CA GLY A 209 7.13 15.93 1.75
C GLY A 209 7.34 16.88 2.92
N THR A 210 7.00 18.16 2.75
CA THR A 210 7.19 19.18 3.80
C THR A 210 6.31 18.86 5.00
N ALA A 211 5.02 18.65 4.78
CA ALA A 211 4.05 18.32 5.83
C ALA A 211 4.36 16.98 6.50
N PHE A 212 4.85 15.98 5.74
CA PHE A 212 5.30 14.70 6.29
C PHE A 212 6.44 14.89 7.29
N VAL A 213 7.52 15.57 6.88
CA VAL A 213 8.70 15.77 7.72
C VAL A 213 8.41 16.69 8.91
N GLU A 214 7.60 17.73 8.75
CA GLU A 214 7.17 18.60 9.85
C GLU A 214 6.34 17.84 10.89
N ALA A 215 5.40 17.01 10.44
CA ALA A 215 4.62 16.18 11.33
C ALA A 215 5.50 15.18 12.10
N LEU A 216 6.51 14.58 11.45
CA LEU A 216 7.50 13.72 12.12
C LEU A 216 8.30 14.49 13.17
N GLN A 217 8.77 15.70 12.86
CA GLN A 217 9.54 16.55 13.79
C GLN A 217 8.77 16.89 15.07
N ASN A 218 7.44 16.99 14.97
CA ASN A 218 6.57 17.33 16.08
C ASN A 218 6.14 16.11 16.90
N ARG A 219 6.58 14.89 16.56
CA ARG A 219 6.26 13.69 17.35
C ARG A 219 7.07 13.65 18.63
N GLU A 220 6.42 13.27 19.72
CA GLU A 220 7.07 12.93 20.99
C GLU A 220 7.58 11.49 21.01
N LEU A 221 6.87 10.58 20.32
CA LEU A 221 7.20 9.16 20.20
C LEU A 221 7.82 8.85 18.85
N GLY A 222 8.73 7.87 18.82
CA GLY A 222 9.32 7.36 17.58
C GLY A 222 8.26 6.97 16.54
N PHE A 223 8.62 7.14 15.27
CA PHE A 223 7.81 6.74 14.13
C PHE A 223 7.80 5.22 13.91
N GLY A 224 8.85 4.50 14.31
CA GLY A 224 8.99 3.07 14.05
C GLY A 224 9.78 2.80 12.78
N ASN A 225 9.20 2.09 11.82
CA ASN A 225 9.88 1.63 10.61
C ASN A 225 9.41 2.43 9.39
N LEU A 226 10.35 3.07 8.71
CA LEU A 226 10.12 3.74 7.44
C LEU A 226 11.01 3.12 6.36
N ALA A 227 10.41 2.75 5.24
CA ALA A 227 11.10 2.41 4.01
C ALA A 227 10.70 3.40 2.91
N VAL A 228 11.67 3.97 2.19
CA VAL A 228 11.43 4.85 1.06
C VAL A 228 12.28 4.39 -0.12
N ASP A 229 11.62 4.11 -1.24
CA ASP A 229 12.28 3.82 -2.50
C ASP A 229 12.22 5.05 -3.40
N PHE A 230 13.39 5.58 -3.72
CA PHE A 230 13.62 6.70 -4.63
C PHE A 230 14.09 6.23 -6.01
N ARG A 231 14.23 4.92 -6.25
CA ARG A 231 14.65 4.40 -7.55
C ARG A 231 13.54 4.56 -8.57
N THR A 232 13.77 5.42 -9.55
CA THR A 232 12.99 5.43 -10.78
C THR A 232 13.93 5.34 -11.98
N LYS A 233 13.87 4.24 -12.74
CA LYS A 233 14.73 4.08 -13.91
C LYS A 233 14.44 5.20 -14.92
N GLY A 234 15.46 6.01 -15.21
CA GLY A 234 15.46 6.97 -16.30
C GLY A 234 14.89 8.37 -16.00
N ARG A 235 14.40 8.62 -14.78
CA ARG A 235 14.01 9.98 -14.32
C ARG A 235 14.28 10.10 -12.82
N ASN A 236 14.67 11.27 -12.33
CA ASN A 236 14.82 11.54 -10.90
C ASN A 236 13.47 11.94 -10.32
N VAL A 237 12.55 10.99 -10.12
CA VAL A 237 11.27 11.27 -9.45
C VAL A 237 11.50 11.12 -7.95
N ILE A 238 12.00 12.19 -7.33
CA ILE A 238 12.28 12.18 -5.90
C ILE A 238 10.96 12.41 -5.15
N SER A 239 10.53 11.43 -4.35
CA SER A 239 9.32 11.56 -3.54
C SER A 239 9.43 12.69 -2.50
N LEU A 240 10.64 13.01 -2.05
CA LEU A 240 10.97 14.09 -1.12
C LEU A 240 11.82 15.17 -1.80
N SER A 241 11.61 16.43 -1.47
CA SER A 241 12.55 17.48 -1.88
C SER A 241 13.93 17.25 -1.24
N HIS A 242 15.01 17.75 -1.87
CA HIS A 242 16.37 17.66 -1.32
C HIS A 242 16.45 18.21 0.12
N ILE A 243 15.72 19.31 0.38
CA ILE A 243 15.66 19.95 1.70
C ILE A 243 15.01 19.00 2.72
N ASN A 244 13.87 18.39 2.37
CA ASN A 244 13.15 17.52 3.27
C ASN A 244 13.86 16.18 3.50
N MET A 245 14.58 15.67 2.51
CA MET A 245 15.45 14.51 2.68
C MET A 245 16.59 14.80 3.67
N LYS A 246 17.28 15.94 3.55
CA LYS A 246 18.28 16.40 4.55
C LYS A 246 17.69 16.53 5.95
N ARG A 247 16.46 17.02 6.07
CA ARG A 247 15.75 17.12 7.36
C ARG A 247 15.42 15.74 7.91
N LEU A 248 14.91 14.82 7.08
CA LEU A 248 14.52 13.46 7.46
C LEU A 248 15.69 12.69 8.12
N PHE A 249 16.87 12.70 7.50
CA PHE A 249 18.05 11.99 8.02
C PHE A 249 18.61 12.61 9.30
N LYS A 250 18.28 13.87 9.60
CA LYS A 250 18.72 14.56 10.82
C LYS A 250 17.73 14.44 11.98
N LEU A 251 16.62 13.71 11.82
CA LEU A 251 15.66 13.51 12.91
C LEU A 251 16.25 12.55 13.96
N PRO A 252 16.57 13.04 15.18
CA PRO A 252 17.23 12.22 16.19
C PRO A 252 16.24 11.18 16.73
N HIS A 253 16.63 9.91 16.74
CA HIS A 253 15.87 8.80 17.35
C HIS A 253 14.43 8.65 16.84
N MET A 254 14.13 9.16 15.64
CA MET A 254 12.78 9.11 15.09
C MET A 254 12.42 7.73 14.55
N PHE A 255 13.40 6.97 14.06
CA PHE A 255 13.16 5.68 13.42
C PHE A 255 13.90 4.55 14.14
N ASP A 256 13.19 3.46 14.35
CA ASP A 256 13.78 2.19 14.75
C ASP A 256 14.55 1.59 13.58
N ARG A 257 13.91 1.55 12.41
CA ARG A 257 14.51 1.15 11.14
C ARG A 257 14.21 2.15 10.05
N LEU A 258 15.25 2.57 9.34
CA LEU A 258 15.15 3.34 8.11
C LEU A 258 15.69 2.50 6.95
N ALA A 259 14.86 2.25 5.95
CA ALA A 259 15.27 1.57 4.72
C ALA A 259 15.18 2.56 3.55
N ILE A 260 16.28 2.74 2.84
CA ILE A 260 16.40 3.72 1.77
C ILE A 260 16.92 3.02 0.52
N GLU A 261 16.30 3.29 -0.61
CA GLU A 261 16.75 2.83 -1.91
C GLU A 261 16.82 4.00 -2.88
N GLY A 262 17.87 4.10 -3.70
CA GLY A 262 17.87 5.01 -4.87
C GLY A 262 18.15 6.49 -4.61
N VAL A 263 19.09 6.80 -3.73
CA VAL A 263 19.44 8.19 -3.42
C VAL A 263 20.31 8.80 -4.53
N ASP A 264 20.06 10.07 -4.87
CA ASP A 264 20.89 10.85 -5.81
C ASP A 264 22.36 10.93 -5.35
N GLU A 265 23.28 11.07 -6.31
CA GLU A 265 24.73 11.19 -6.07
C GLU A 265 25.08 12.25 -5.00
N GLU A 266 24.40 13.42 -4.99
CA GLU A 266 24.63 14.50 -4.00
C GLU A 266 24.39 14.03 -2.54
N PHE A 267 23.59 12.98 -2.35
CA PHE A 267 23.16 12.52 -1.04
C PHE A 267 23.61 11.09 -0.74
N VAL A 268 24.49 10.50 -1.55
CA VAL A 268 24.88 9.08 -1.42
C VAL A 268 25.40 8.72 -0.03
N LEU A 269 26.06 9.66 0.67
CA LEU A 269 26.58 9.46 2.03
C LEU A 269 25.62 9.89 3.14
N LEU A 270 24.59 10.66 2.83
CA LEU A 270 23.70 11.27 3.81
C LEU A 270 22.94 10.24 4.68
N PRO A 271 22.46 9.10 4.15
CA PRO A 271 21.80 8.08 4.98
C PRO A 271 22.65 7.58 6.15
N PHE A 272 23.97 7.52 6.03
CA PHE A 272 24.86 7.03 7.10
C PHE A 272 24.88 7.93 8.34
N SER A 273 24.52 9.21 8.18
CA SER A 273 24.39 10.17 9.29
C SER A 273 23.10 10.01 10.09
N ALA A 274 22.18 9.13 9.66
CA ALA A 274 20.91 8.93 10.32
C ALA A 274 21.07 8.25 11.68
N GLN A 275 20.54 8.89 12.73
CA GLN A 275 20.56 8.37 14.10
C GLN A 275 19.43 7.35 14.32
N VAL A 276 19.60 6.16 13.76
CA VAL A 276 18.60 5.08 13.75
C VAL A 276 19.19 3.78 14.29
N SER A 277 18.35 2.89 14.82
CA SER A 277 18.84 1.60 15.33
C SER A 277 19.26 0.65 14.21
N ALA A 278 18.57 0.70 13.07
CA ALA A 278 18.91 -0.06 11.88
C ALA A 278 18.76 0.77 10.60
N LEU A 279 19.80 0.80 9.78
CA LEU A 279 19.81 1.39 8.45
C LEU A 279 19.93 0.28 7.41
N SER A 280 18.97 0.21 6.48
CA SER A 280 19.05 -0.63 5.30
C SER A 280 19.22 0.28 4.09
N TYR A 281 20.34 0.21 3.39
CA TYR A 281 20.64 1.21 2.35
C TYR A 281 21.21 0.58 1.09
N HIS A 282 20.47 0.71 -0.02
CA HIS A 282 20.94 0.32 -1.33
C HIS A 282 21.60 1.52 -2.03
N LEU A 283 22.93 1.51 -2.07
CA LEU A 283 23.75 2.51 -2.74
C LEU A 283 24.31 1.96 -4.05
N ASP A 284 24.41 2.82 -5.06
CA ASP A 284 25.09 2.48 -6.31
C ASP A 284 26.58 2.86 -6.19
N ALA A 285 27.47 1.87 -6.32
CA ALA A 285 28.90 2.06 -6.16
C ALA A 285 29.49 3.06 -7.18
N GLN A 286 28.80 3.32 -8.29
CA GLN A 286 29.24 4.31 -9.26
C GLN A 286 29.17 5.76 -8.74
N HIS A 287 28.39 6.01 -7.69
CA HIS A 287 28.26 7.33 -7.06
C HIS A 287 29.27 7.54 -5.92
N LEU A 288 30.10 6.55 -5.59
CA LEU A 288 31.12 6.67 -4.56
C LEU A 288 32.50 6.94 -5.16
N GLN A 289 33.20 7.91 -4.57
CA GLN A 289 34.63 8.08 -4.76
C GLN A 289 35.39 7.21 -3.76
N HIS A 290 36.63 6.87 -4.11
CA HIS A 290 37.48 6.02 -3.27
C HIS A 290 37.66 6.60 -1.84
N ASP A 291 37.76 7.94 -1.73
CA ASP A 291 38.07 8.62 -0.47
C ASP A 291 36.82 8.99 0.34
N ASP A 292 35.61 8.76 -0.20
CA ASP A 292 34.34 9.08 0.49
C ASP A 292 34.15 8.22 1.75
N LEU A 293 34.67 7.00 1.74
CA LEU A 293 34.53 6.05 2.85
C LEU A 293 35.49 6.33 4.01
N ASP A 294 36.59 7.03 3.77
CA ASP A 294 37.63 7.29 4.77
C ASP A 294 37.15 8.23 5.89
N SER A 295 36.12 9.04 5.62
CA SER A 295 35.56 10.02 6.55
C SER A 295 34.16 9.66 7.05
N LEU A 296 33.67 8.46 6.72
CA LEU A 296 32.29 8.08 6.95
C LEU A 296 32.05 7.77 8.43
N ASP A 297 31.28 8.64 9.09
CA ASP A 297 30.76 8.38 10.43
C ASP A 297 29.38 7.72 10.33
N ILE A 298 29.31 6.43 10.69
CA ILE A 298 28.10 5.63 10.62
C ILE A 298 27.41 5.67 11.98
N ALA A 299 26.33 6.44 12.07
CA ALA A 299 25.58 6.61 13.31
C ALA A 299 24.69 5.40 13.64
N ALA A 300 24.35 4.58 12.64
CA ALA A 300 23.45 3.44 12.82
C ALA A 300 24.13 2.24 13.50
N ASN A 301 23.43 1.60 14.45
CA ASN A 301 23.97 0.44 15.16
C ASN A 301 24.02 -0.83 14.29
N ASN A 302 23.04 -0.99 13.40
CA ASN A 302 22.96 -2.09 12.45
C ASN A 302 22.89 -1.52 11.03
N LEU A 303 23.81 -1.95 10.17
CA LEU A 303 23.87 -1.56 8.77
C LEU A 303 23.73 -2.79 7.87
N THR A 304 22.83 -2.72 6.89
CA THR A 304 22.60 -3.78 5.89
C THR A 304 22.44 -3.23 4.50
#